data_AF-A0A7W1BGE9-F1
#
_entry.id   AF-A0A7W1BGE9-F1
#
_cell.length_a   1.000
_cell.length_b   1.000
_cell.length_c   1.000
_cell.angle_alpha   90.00
_cell.angle_beta   90.00
_cell.angle_gamma   90.00
#
_symmetry.space_group_name_H-M   'P 1'
#
loop_
_entity.id
_entity.type
_entity.pdbx_description
1 polymer ?
#
loop_
_entity_poly.entity_id
_entity_poly.type
_entity_poly.pdbx_seq_one_letter_code
_entity_poly.pdbx_strand_id
1 'polypeptide(L)'
;MPERTARSGTGGRPPNSRAFALQYPLSQAEDCWTEDEIEERLKETVAAWRSWSEMHQRYDGPWQELVHLSGRVLQGLTFQPTGAIVAAPTTSLPETVGGERNWDYRYTWIRDTSLTLEALWVAACPHEAKQFFEFLAGAAVHQLQETGDLQIMFGVNGERDLTERELPHLSGWRGSRPVRIGNGAWTQRQLDVYGELLSALHRLREQVGALTPATAGFVADVAEAAYRRWREPDHGIWETRDEPRH
;
A
#
# COMPACT_ATOMS: atom_id res chain seq x y z
N MET A 1 -4.32 19.46 -22.60
CA MET A 1 -4.23 17.99 -22.74
C MET A 1 -2.91 17.70 -23.43
N PRO A 2 -1.83 17.38 -22.70
CA PRO A 2 -0.59 16.97 -23.37
C PRO A 2 -0.81 15.57 -23.97
N GLU A 3 -0.39 15.38 -25.22
CA GLU A 3 -0.46 14.10 -25.93
C GLU A 3 0.37 13.05 -25.19
N ARG A 4 -0.23 11.86 -25.02
CA ARG A 4 0.40 10.70 -24.40
C ARG A 4 1.15 9.92 -25.49
N THR A 5 2.44 10.14 -25.64
CA THR A 5 3.28 9.33 -26.53
C THR A 5 4.05 8.28 -25.74
N ALA A 6 3.66 7.01 -25.88
CA ALA A 6 4.53 5.89 -25.57
C ALA A 6 5.56 5.77 -26.70
N ARG A 7 6.86 5.87 -26.38
CA ARG A 7 7.95 5.71 -27.34
C ARG A 7 8.68 4.40 -27.06
N SER A 8 8.87 3.57 -28.08
CA SER A 8 9.62 2.31 -27.99
C SER A 8 10.88 2.41 -28.85
N GLY A 9 12.05 2.15 -28.27
CA GLY A 9 13.31 1.96 -29.00
C GLY A 9 13.60 0.48 -29.19
N THR A 10 14.21 0.09 -30.32
CA THR A 10 14.64 -1.28 -30.59
C THR A 10 16.13 -1.26 -30.96
N GLY A 11 16.98 -1.93 -30.20
CA GLY A 11 18.36 -2.21 -30.59
C GLY A 11 18.78 -3.60 -30.11
N GLY A 12 20.03 -3.96 -30.39
CA GLY A 12 20.41 -5.33 -30.75
C GLY A 12 20.34 -6.36 -29.63
N ARG A 13 19.39 -7.31 -29.74
CA ARG A 13 19.48 -8.67 -29.15
C ARG A 13 18.62 -9.66 -29.99
N PRO A 14 18.62 -11.00 -29.73
CA PRO A 14 18.25 -12.03 -30.71
C PRO A 14 16.91 -11.76 -31.38
N PRO A 15 16.65 -12.27 -32.61
CA PRO A 15 15.73 -11.69 -33.59
C PRO A 15 14.27 -11.42 -33.18
N ASN A 16 13.86 -11.68 -31.93
CA ASN A 16 12.52 -11.48 -31.40
C ASN A 16 12.41 -10.75 -30.04
N SER A 17 13.46 -10.14 -29.46
CA SER A 17 13.31 -9.36 -28.21
C SER A 17 13.14 -7.86 -28.45
N ARG A 18 12.19 -7.21 -27.77
CA ARG A 18 12.03 -5.75 -27.75
C ARG A 18 12.03 -5.26 -26.29
N ALA A 19 12.82 -4.24 -25.99
CA ALA A 19 12.75 -3.52 -24.71
C ALA A 19 11.75 -2.37 -24.82
N PHE A 20 10.99 -2.11 -23.76
CA PHE A 20 10.17 -0.92 -23.66
C PHE A 20 10.19 -0.40 -22.23
N ALA A 21 10.13 0.92 -22.07
CA ALA A 21 9.98 1.57 -20.78
C ALA A 21 8.69 2.39 -20.80
N LEU A 22 7.95 2.34 -19.69
CA LEU A 22 6.81 3.21 -19.48
C LEU A 22 7.25 4.29 -18.48
N GLN A 23 7.48 5.49 -18.98
CA GLN A 23 7.88 6.64 -18.16
C GLN A 23 6.64 7.49 -17.83
N TYR A 24 6.50 7.86 -16.56
CA TYR A 24 5.54 8.85 -16.10
C TYR A 24 6.30 10.04 -15.50
N PRO A 25 6.63 11.07 -16.31
CA PRO A 25 7.38 12.21 -15.83
C PRO A 25 6.48 13.16 -15.02
N LEU A 26 6.90 13.50 -13.79
CA LEU A 26 6.21 14.46 -12.92
C LEU A 26 6.50 15.93 -13.29
N SER A 27 7.47 16.18 -14.16
CA SER A 27 7.81 17.51 -14.73
C SER A 27 8.22 17.39 -16.21
N GLN A 28 8.46 18.50 -16.89
CA GLN A 28 8.68 18.53 -18.34
C GLN A 28 9.91 17.74 -18.79
N ALA A 29 9.68 16.84 -19.75
CA ALA A 29 10.62 16.24 -20.71
C ALA A 29 11.97 15.77 -20.13
N GLU A 30 11.95 14.67 -19.37
CA GLU A 30 13.10 13.76 -19.41
C GLU A 30 13.11 13.05 -20.77
N ASP A 31 14.28 12.97 -21.40
CA ASP A 31 14.46 12.18 -22.61
C ASP A 31 14.08 10.71 -22.34
N CYS A 32 13.53 10.05 -23.35
CA CYS A 32 13.26 8.62 -23.24
C CYS A 32 14.58 7.89 -23.00
N TRP A 33 14.59 6.95 -22.05
CA TRP A 33 15.78 6.13 -21.78
C TRP A 33 16.20 5.40 -23.06
N THR A 34 17.50 5.44 -23.32
CA THR A 34 18.16 4.58 -24.29
C THR A 34 18.02 3.12 -23.88
N GLU A 35 18.24 2.21 -24.82
CA GLU A 35 18.20 0.77 -24.51
C GLU A 35 19.23 0.36 -23.46
N ASP A 36 20.44 0.93 -23.53
CA ASP A 36 21.51 0.69 -22.55
C ASP A 36 21.09 1.15 -21.15
N GLU A 37 20.42 2.31 -21.03
CA GLU A 37 19.88 2.80 -19.75
C GLU A 37 18.75 1.92 -19.22
N ILE A 38 17.89 1.39 -20.09
CA ILE A 38 16.84 0.43 -19.69
C ILE A 38 17.48 -0.86 -19.17
N GLU A 39 18.50 -1.37 -19.86
CA GLU A 39 19.19 -2.59 -19.43
C GLU A 39 19.91 -2.38 -18.10
N GLU A 40 20.58 -1.24 -17.92
CA GLU A 40 21.27 -0.92 -16.67
C GLU A 40 20.28 -0.79 -15.50
N ARG A 41 19.17 -0.06 -15.69
CA ARG A 41 18.11 0.05 -14.67
C ARG A 41 17.50 -1.29 -14.29
N LEU A 42 17.34 -2.20 -15.27
CA LEU A 42 16.87 -3.56 -15.00
C LEU A 42 17.90 -4.33 -14.16
N LYS A 43 19.19 -4.23 -14.49
CA LYS A 43 20.28 -4.86 -13.72
C LYS A 43 20.33 -4.32 -12.29
N GLU A 44 20.25 -3.01 -12.11
CA GLU A 44 20.20 -2.34 -10.80
C GLU A 44 18.99 -2.81 -10.00
N THR A 45 17.80 -2.85 -10.61
CA THR A 45 16.57 -3.32 -9.96
C THR A 45 16.69 -4.77 -9.49
N VAL A 46 17.22 -5.66 -10.34
CA VAL A 46 17.44 -7.07 -9.99
C VAL A 46 18.47 -7.19 -8.87
N ALA A 47 19.57 -6.43 -8.92
CA ALA A 47 20.59 -6.43 -7.88
C ALA A 47 20.04 -5.95 -6.53
N ALA A 48 19.24 -4.88 -6.53
CA ALA A 48 18.58 -4.36 -5.33
C ALA A 48 17.66 -5.40 -4.67
N TRP A 49 16.82 -6.08 -5.46
CA TRP A 49 15.92 -7.13 -4.93
C TRP A 49 16.66 -8.37 -4.43
N ARG A 50 17.79 -8.73 -5.05
CA ARG A 50 18.66 -9.82 -4.57
C ARG A 50 19.31 -9.45 -3.24
N SER A 51 19.88 -8.25 -3.16
CA SER A 51 20.46 -7.71 -1.92
C SER A 51 19.43 -7.67 -0.79
N TRP A 52 18.22 -7.17 -1.07
CA TRP A 52 17.14 -7.19 -0.10
C TRP A 52 16.79 -8.61 0.34
N SER A 53 16.69 -9.56 -0.60
CA SER A 53 16.39 -10.96 -0.28
C SER A 53 17.47 -11.57 0.63
N GLU A 54 18.75 -11.37 0.32
CA GLU A 54 19.88 -11.86 1.11
C GLU A 54 19.87 -11.33 2.54
N MET A 55 19.48 -10.06 2.74
CA MET A 55 19.41 -9.45 4.06
C MET A 55 18.21 -9.94 4.90
N HIS A 56 17.06 -10.16 4.26
CA HIS A 56 15.75 -10.27 4.91
C HIS A 56 15.12 -11.68 4.87
N GLN A 57 15.74 -12.64 4.21
CA GLN A 57 15.17 -13.99 4.01
C GLN A 57 15.88 -15.06 4.84
N ARG A 58 16.00 -14.84 6.15
CA ARG A 58 16.68 -15.77 7.08
C ARG A 58 15.86 -17.01 7.46
N TYR A 59 14.58 -17.03 7.10
CA TYR A 59 13.72 -18.19 7.36
C TYR A 59 14.22 -19.41 6.58
N ASP A 60 14.47 -20.51 7.29
CA ASP A 60 15.02 -21.79 6.80
C ASP A 60 14.10 -22.99 7.08
N GLY A 61 12.84 -22.72 7.45
CA GLY A 61 11.83 -23.74 7.71
C GLY A 61 11.23 -24.38 6.44
N PRO A 62 10.28 -25.32 6.59
CA PRO A 62 9.77 -26.15 5.49
C PRO A 62 9.07 -25.38 4.36
N TRP A 63 8.65 -24.14 4.60
CA TRP A 63 7.95 -23.29 3.63
C TRP A 63 8.83 -22.17 3.07
N GLN A 64 10.15 -22.37 3.03
CA GLN A 64 11.13 -21.35 2.71
C GLN A 64 10.80 -20.56 1.45
N GLU A 65 10.54 -21.24 0.33
CA GLU A 65 10.25 -20.60 -0.95
C GLU A 65 9.01 -19.70 -0.89
N LEU A 66 7.95 -20.15 -0.21
CA LEU A 66 6.72 -19.38 -0.03
C LEU A 66 6.96 -18.15 0.83
N VAL A 67 7.64 -18.29 1.97
CA VAL A 67 7.96 -17.16 2.86
C VAL A 67 8.82 -16.13 2.13
N HIS A 68 9.81 -16.59 1.36
CA HIS A 68 10.68 -15.71 0.58
C HIS A 68 9.92 -14.98 -0.53
N LEU A 69 9.06 -15.68 -1.28
CA LEU A 69 8.24 -15.05 -2.30
C LEU A 69 7.27 -14.03 -1.68
N SER A 70 6.52 -14.42 -0.66
CA SER A 70 5.57 -13.55 0.03
C SER A 70 6.25 -12.32 0.61
N GLY A 71 7.44 -12.46 1.22
CA GLY A 71 8.21 -11.32 1.73
C GLY A 71 8.55 -10.31 0.63
N ARG A 72 8.97 -10.76 -0.55
CA ARG A 72 9.23 -9.87 -1.70
C ARG A 72 7.96 -9.20 -2.20
N VAL A 73 6.85 -9.94 -2.27
CA VAL A 73 5.55 -9.38 -2.71
C VAL A 73 5.11 -8.29 -1.75
N LEU A 74 5.10 -8.56 -0.44
CA LEU A 74 4.73 -7.60 0.59
C LEU A 74 5.64 -6.36 0.59
N GLN A 75 6.96 -6.56 0.46
CA GLN A 75 7.89 -5.43 0.29
C GLN A 75 7.57 -4.60 -0.97
N GLY A 76 7.16 -5.26 -2.05
CA GLY A 76 6.79 -4.60 -3.30
C GLY A 76 5.51 -3.77 -3.20
N LEU A 77 4.73 -3.92 -2.14
CA LEU A 77 3.57 -3.09 -1.84
C LEU A 77 3.94 -1.77 -1.14
N THR A 78 5.19 -1.63 -0.69
CA THR A 78 5.66 -0.42 -0.01
C THR A 78 6.02 0.67 -1.01
N PHE A 79 5.33 1.80 -0.92
CA PHE A 79 5.66 3.03 -1.61
C PHE A 79 6.84 3.72 -0.91
N GLN A 80 8.05 3.43 -1.40
CA GLN A 80 9.30 3.86 -0.79
C GLN A 80 9.37 5.36 -0.39
N PRO A 81 8.86 6.33 -1.18
CA PRO A 81 9.00 7.74 -0.83
C PRO A 81 8.37 8.13 0.52
N THR A 82 7.30 7.45 0.93
CA THR A 82 6.59 7.77 2.17
C THR A 82 6.59 6.61 3.18
N GLY A 83 6.82 5.37 2.74
CA GLY A 83 6.64 4.17 3.56
C GLY A 83 5.19 3.67 3.62
N ALA A 84 4.27 4.27 2.87
CA ALA A 84 2.89 3.80 2.74
C ALA A 84 2.86 2.40 2.09
N ILE A 85 2.07 1.48 2.64
CA ILE A 85 1.94 0.11 2.11
C ILE A 85 0.54 -0.02 1.51
N VAL A 86 0.43 -0.36 0.22
CA VAL A 86 -0.89 -0.51 -0.42
C VAL A 86 -1.46 -1.90 -0.21
N ALA A 87 -2.79 -2.03 -0.13
CA ALA A 87 -3.43 -3.33 -0.03
C ALA A 87 -3.17 -4.19 -1.28
N ALA A 88 -3.23 -3.60 -2.48
CA ALA A 88 -2.76 -4.21 -3.72
C ALA A 88 -2.45 -3.15 -4.80
N PRO A 89 -1.52 -3.41 -5.73
CA PRO A 89 -1.16 -2.48 -6.80
C PRO A 89 -2.16 -2.55 -7.97
N THR A 90 -3.45 -2.68 -7.66
CA THR A 90 -4.50 -2.97 -8.63
C THR A 90 -5.73 -2.12 -8.39
N THR A 91 -6.41 -1.77 -9.46
CA THR A 91 -7.72 -1.12 -9.41
C THR A 91 -8.69 -1.81 -10.36
N SER A 92 -9.94 -1.94 -9.93
CA SER A 92 -11.03 -2.50 -10.74
C SER A 92 -10.81 -3.93 -11.25
N LEU A 93 -9.99 -4.72 -10.56
CA LEU A 93 -9.95 -6.16 -10.80
C LEU A 93 -11.14 -6.81 -10.09
N PRO A 94 -11.96 -7.61 -10.80
CA PRO A 94 -13.18 -8.15 -10.23
C PRO A 94 -12.92 -9.34 -9.32
N GLU A 95 -13.64 -9.43 -8.20
CA GLU A 95 -13.71 -10.67 -7.38
C GLU A 95 -14.23 -11.87 -8.22
N THR A 96 -15.13 -11.61 -9.17
CA THR A 96 -15.68 -12.59 -10.10
C THR A 96 -15.88 -11.95 -11.46
N VAL A 97 -15.44 -12.59 -12.54
CA VAL A 97 -15.59 -12.07 -13.92
C VAL A 97 -17.04 -11.65 -14.18
N GLY A 98 -17.24 -10.41 -14.64
CA GLY A 98 -18.55 -9.83 -14.90
C GLY A 98 -19.29 -9.31 -13.66
N GLY A 99 -18.75 -9.52 -12.46
CA GLY A 99 -19.29 -8.97 -11.21
C GLY A 99 -19.00 -7.48 -11.03
N GLU A 100 -19.66 -6.90 -10.02
CA GLU A 100 -19.60 -5.47 -9.72
C GLU A 100 -18.60 -5.14 -8.59
N ARG A 101 -18.01 -6.14 -7.93
CA ARG A 101 -17.02 -5.95 -6.84
C ARG A 101 -15.60 -5.81 -7.39
N ASN A 102 -15.37 -4.67 -8.02
CA ASN A 102 -14.17 -4.30 -8.74
C ASN A 102 -13.53 -3.09 -8.04
N TRP A 103 -12.95 -3.26 -6.86
CA TRP A 103 -12.50 -2.13 -6.02
C TRP A 103 -11.13 -1.60 -6.41
N ASP A 104 -10.82 -0.38 -5.95
CA ASP A 104 -9.46 0.17 -6.01
C ASP A 104 -8.73 -0.14 -4.70
N TYR A 105 -7.63 -0.89 -4.79
CA TYR A 105 -6.86 -1.38 -3.65
C TYR A 105 -5.52 -0.65 -3.49
N ARG A 106 -5.28 0.41 -4.26
CA ARG A 106 -4.01 1.16 -4.26
C ARG A 106 -3.86 2.12 -3.07
N TYR A 107 -4.60 1.88 -1.98
CA TYR A 107 -4.62 2.68 -0.77
C TYR A 107 -4.01 1.90 0.40
N THR A 108 -3.56 2.64 1.41
CA THR A 108 -2.99 2.09 2.64
C THR A 108 -4.08 1.95 3.68
N TRP A 109 -4.64 0.76 3.79
CA TRP A 109 -5.49 0.38 4.92
C TRP A 109 -4.64 0.18 6.17
N ILE A 110 -5.09 0.72 7.31
CA ILE A 110 -4.40 0.55 8.58
C ILE A 110 -4.32 -0.94 8.96
N ARG A 111 -5.42 -1.69 8.82
CA ARG A 111 -5.44 -3.14 9.10
C ARG A 111 -4.44 -3.90 8.25
N ASP A 112 -4.58 -3.83 6.93
CA ASP A 112 -3.76 -4.55 5.96
C ASP A 112 -2.27 -4.24 6.15
N THR A 113 -1.96 -2.99 6.46
CA THR A 113 -0.58 -2.58 6.71
C THR A 113 -0.06 -3.11 8.03
N SER A 114 -0.87 -3.08 9.09
CA SER A 114 -0.51 -3.65 10.40
C SER A 114 -0.18 -5.14 10.25
N LEU A 115 -1.02 -5.90 9.55
CA LEU A 115 -0.78 -7.31 9.24
C LEU A 115 0.47 -7.52 8.36
N THR A 116 0.68 -6.65 7.36
CA THR A 116 1.87 -6.71 6.51
C THR A 116 3.15 -6.49 7.30
N LEU A 117 3.16 -5.54 8.23
CA LEU A 117 4.31 -5.29 9.09
C LEU A 117 4.56 -6.42 10.09
N GLU A 118 3.50 -7.01 10.65
CA GLU A 118 3.63 -8.22 11.47
C GLU A 118 4.15 -9.42 10.66
N ALA A 119 3.85 -9.52 9.36
CA ALA A 119 4.42 -10.54 8.49
C ALA A 119 5.89 -10.23 8.13
N LEU A 120 6.20 -8.98 7.79
CA LEU A 120 7.57 -8.52 7.51
C LEU A 120 8.47 -8.57 8.73
N TRP A 121 7.92 -8.60 9.95
CA TRP A 121 8.65 -8.97 11.16
C TRP A 121 9.43 -10.26 11.01
N VAL A 122 8.79 -11.30 10.46
CA VAL A 122 9.41 -12.61 10.22
C VAL A 122 10.57 -12.48 9.21
N ALA A 123 10.46 -11.51 8.31
CA ALA A 123 11.47 -11.15 7.32
C ALA A 123 12.48 -10.07 7.81
N ALA A 124 12.38 -9.58 9.04
CA ALA A 124 13.39 -8.79 9.73
C ALA A 124 13.86 -7.48 9.05
N CYS A 125 12.95 -6.60 8.58
CA CYS A 125 13.33 -5.24 8.20
C CYS A 125 12.79 -4.17 9.17
N PRO A 126 13.65 -3.55 10.01
CA PRO A 126 13.22 -2.57 11.01
C PRO A 126 12.91 -1.18 10.42
N HIS A 127 13.41 -0.88 9.21
CA HIS A 127 13.35 0.48 8.65
C HIS A 127 11.95 0.85 8.13
N GLU A 128 11.27 -0.09 7.51
CA GLU A 128 9.94 0.04 6.91
C GLU A 128 8.88 0.22 7.97
N ALA A 129 8.98 -0.53 9.08
CA ALA A 129 8.07 -0.39 10.22
C ALA A 129 8.11 1.05 10.77
N LYS A 130 9.30 1.60 10.97
CA LYS A 130 9.46 2.98 11.44
C LYS A 130 8.87 3.99 10.45
N GLN A 131 9.22 3.88 9.16
CA GLN A 131 8.70 4.79 8.13
C GLN A 131 7.17 4.74 8.04
N PHE A 132 6.57 3.55 8.17
CA PHE A 132 5.12 3.43 8.20
C PHE A 132 4.49 4.16 9.39
N PHE A 133 5.00 3.97 10.62
CA PHE A 133 4.45 4.68 11.78
C PHE A 133 4.62 6.20 11.67
N GLU A 134 5.72 6.67 11.09
CA GLU A 134 5.94 8.10 10.79
C GLU A 134 4.96 8.61 9.72
N PHE A 135 4.73 7.85 8.63
CA PHE A 135 3.72 8.13 7.63
C PHE A 135 2.33 8.25 8.24
N LEU A 136 1.92 7.25 9.03
CA LEU A 136 0.58 7.22 9.60
C LEU A 136 0.37 8.35 10.61
N ALA A 137 1.37 8.63 11.46
CA ALA A 137 1.33 9.79 12.35
C ALA A 137 1.16 11.08 11.54
N GLY A 138 1.90 11.26 10.43
CA GLY A 138 1.75 12.42 9.55
C GLY A 138 0.37 12.54 8.89
N ALA A 139 -0.21 11.42 8.44
CA ALA A 139 -1.48 11.40 7.74
C ALA A 139 -2.71 11.53 8.67
N ALA A 140 -2.63 10.95 9.87
CA ALA A 140 -3.79 10.74 10.74
C ALA A 140 -3.84 11.62 12.00
N VAL A 141 -2.71 12.14 12.51
CA VAL A 141 -2.67 12.81 13.82
C VAL A 141 -3.67 13.97 13.93
N HIS A 142 -3.70 14.84 12.92
CA HIS A 142 -4.61 15.98 12.92
C HIS A 142 -6.08 15.55 12.85
N GLN A 143 -6.38 14.53 12.04
CA GLN A 143 -7.76 14.04 11.89
C GLN A 143 -8.27 13.38 13.17
N LEU A 144 -7.43 12.59 13.84
CA LEU A 144 -7.77 11.96 15.10
C LEU A 144 -8.01 12.99 16.21
N GLN A 145 -7.18 14.05 16.26
CA GLN A 145 -7.34 15.14 17.22
C GLN A 145 -8.60 15.99 16.97
N GLU A 146 -8.96 16.23 15.71
CA GLU A 146 -10.14 17.03 15.33
C GLU A 146 -11.46 16.26 15.47
N THR A 147 -11.48 14.99 15.06
CA THR A 147 -12.73 14.21 14.93
C THR A 147 -12.92 13.15 16.01
N GLY A 148 -11.85 12.80 16.73
CA GLY A 148 -11.83 11.65 17.62
C GLY A 148 -11.93 10.30 16.90
N ASP A 149 -11.92 10.29 15.57
CA ASP A 149 -11.99 9.10 14.72
C ASP A 149 -10.69 8.85 13.98
N LEU A 150 -10.41 7.60 13.64
CA LEU A 150 -9.27 7.23 12.82
C LEU A 150 -9.77 6.74 11.47
N GLN A 151 -9.44 7.48 10.41
CA GLN A 151 -9.77 7.06 9.05
C GLN A 151 -9.06 5.74 8.73
N ILE A 152 -9.78 4.80 8.15
CA ILE A 152 -9.32 3.42 8.02
C ILE A 152 -8.28 3.21 6.91
N MET A 153 -8.21 4.14 5.95
CA MET A 153 -7.32 4.04 4.79
C MET A 153 -6.87 5.41 4.26
N PHE A 154 -5.69 5.47 3.63
CA PHE A 154 -5.12 6.71 3.08
C PHE A 154 -4.53 6.49 1.68
N GLY A 155 -4.43 7.56 0.89
CA GLY A 155 -3.56 7.58 -0.28
C GLY A 155 -2.09 7.46 0.10
N VAL A 156 -1.24 7.07 -0.85
CA VAL A 156 0.19 6.83 -0.60
C VAL A 156 0.96 8.09 -0.17
N ASN A 157 0.42 9.29 -0.38
CA ASN A 157 0.97 10.56 0.14
C ASN A 157 0.16 11.10 1.33
N GLY A 158 -0.69 10.28 1.95
CA GLY A 158 -1.54 10.68 3.07
C GLY A 158 -2.84 11.36 2.65
N GLU A 159 -3.25 11.23 1.38
CA GLU A 159 -4.53 11.77 0.91
C GLU A 159 -5.69 11.17 1.70
N ARG A 160 -6.60 12.04 2.17
CA ARG A 160 -7.75 11.63 2.98
C ARG A 160 -9.04 11.52 2.19
N ASP A 161 -9.19 12.30 1.12
CA ASP A 161 -10.33 12.18 0.21
C ASP A 161 -10.06 11.12 -0.85
N LEU A 162 -10.70 9.96 -0.69
CA LEU A 162 -10.60 8.83 -1.61
C LEU A 162 -11.93 8.59 -2.34
N THR A 163 -12.69 9.66 -2.59
CA THR A 163 -14.01 9.61 -3.23
C THR A 163 -14.02 8.70 -4.46
N GLU A 164 -14.89 7.69 -4.41
CA GLU A 164 -15.08 6.72 -5.49
C GLU A 164 -15.67 7.39 -6.74
N ARG A 165 -15.14 7.04 -7.92
CA ARG A 165 -15.58 7.53 -9.22
C ARG A 165 -15.57 6.40 -10.23
N GLU A 166 -16.69 6.22 -10.93
CA GLU A 166 -16.77 5.28 -12.04
C GLU A 166 -16.22 5.87 -13.34
N LEU A 167 -15.62 5.01 -14.17
CA LEU A 167 -15.02 5.32 -15.46
C LEU A 167 -15.78 4.56 -16.56
N PRO A 168 -17.00 5.02 -16.94
CA PRO A 168 -17.90 4.27 -17.84
C PRO A 168 -17.35 4.11 -19.27
N HIS A 169 -16.33 4.90 -19.63
CA HIS A 169 -15.66 4.83 -20.93
C HIS A 169 -14.67 3.65 -21.05
N LEU A 170 -14.35 2.97 -19.94
CA LEU A 170 -13.47 1.80 -19.94
C LEU A 170 -14.30 0.51 -19.98
N SER A 171 -13.82 -0.48 -20.75
CA SER A 171 -14.49 -1.79 -20.84
C SER A 171 -14.30 -2.64 -19.59
N GLY A 172 -13.25 -2.38 -18.82
CA GLY A 172 -12.86 -3.18 -17.66
C GLY A 172 -12.22 -4.52 -18.03
N TRP A 173 -11.64 -5.18 -17.03
CA TRP A 173 -10.93 -6.44 -17.23
C TRP A 173 -11.92 -7.55 -17.62
N ARG A 174 -11.69 -8.18 -18.78
CA ARG A 174 -12.61 -9.16 -19.39
C ARG A 174 -14.07 -8.67 -19.50
N GLY A 175 -14.27 -7.36 -19.71
CA GLY A 175 -15.59 -6.76 -19.81
C GLY A 175 -16.31 -6.53 -18.48
N SER A 176 -15.62 -6.76 -17.34
CA SER A 176 -16.21 -6.60 -16.01
C SER A 176 -16.38 -5.13 -15.66
N ARG A 177 -17.59 -4.74 -15.26
CA ARG A 177 -17.98 -3.36 -14.97
C ARG A 177 -18.63 -3.27 -13.57
N PRO A 178 -18.59 -2.10 -12.93
CA PRO A 178 -17.96 -0.87 -13.41
C PRO A 178 -16.44 -0.91 -13.21
N VAL A 179 -15.73 -0.05 -13.96
CA VAL A 179 -14.36 0.35 -13.64
C VAL A 179 -14.46 1.58 -12.76
N ARG A 180 -13.77 1.58 -11.62
CA ARG A 180 -13.78 2.66 -10.64
C ARG A 180 -12.39 2.95 -10.09
N ILE A 181 -12.20 4.18 -9.65
CA ILE A 181 -11.05 4.64 -8.88
C ILE A 181 -11.56 5.28 -7.59
N GLY A 182 -10.72 5.40 -6.56
CA GLY A 182 -11.25 5.72 -5.23
C GLY A 182 -11.82 4.48 -4.56
N ASN A 183 -12.13 4.59 -3.28
CA ASN A 183 -12.70 3.49 -2.53
C ASN A 183 -13.71 4.03 -1.52
N GLY A 184 -14.99 3.66 -1.68
CA GLY A 184 -16.07 4.15 -0.82
C GLY A 184 -15.96 3.79 0.66
N ALA A 185 -15.13 2.82 1.05
CA ALA A 185 -14.95 2.49 2.45
C ALA A 185 -14.16 3.55 3.24
N TRP A 186 -13.56 4.56 2.58
CA TRP A 186 -12.78 5.61 3.28
C TRP A 186 -13.60 6.42 4.29
N THR A 187 -14.92 6.46 4.14
CA THR A 187 -15.84 7.11 5.09
C THR A 187 -16.38 6.16 6.17
N GLN A 188 -16.05 4.87 6.10
CA GLN A 188 -16.52 3.88 7.06
C GLN A 188 -15.71 3.95 8.35
N ARG A 189 -16.42 3.73 9.46
CA ARG A 189 -15.81 3.49 10.76
C ARG A 189 -15.59 1.99 10.95
N GLN A 190 -14.40 1.64 11.43
CA GLN A 190 -14.04 0.30 11.87
C GLN A 190 -13.23 0.43 13.16
N LEU A 191 -13.61 -0.31 14.21
CA LEU A 191 -12.98 -0.18 15.52
C LEU A 191 -11.76 -1.09 15.71
N ASP A 192 -11.62 -2.12 14.89
CA ASP A 192 -10.48 -3.03 14.97
C ASP A 192 -9.16 -2.34 14.57
N VAL A 193 -9.20 -1.31 13.70
CA VAL A 193 -8.01 -0.59 13.23
C VAL A 193 -7.18 0.00 14.37
N TYR A 194 -7.81 0.39 15.48
CA TYR A 194 -7.09 0.83 16.67
C TYR A 194 -6.28 -0.30 17.30
N GLY A 195 -6.89 -1.48 17.44
CA GLY A 195 -6.27 -2.67 18.02
C GLY A 195 -5.15 -3.21 17.13
N GLU A 196 -5.39 -3.31 15.83
CA GLU A 196 -4.42 -3.77 14.83
C GLU A 196 -3.17 -2.89 14.83
N LEU A 197 -3.36 -1.57 14.85
CA LEU A 197 -2.24 -0.62 14.87
C LEU A 197 -1.41 -0.73 16.16
N LEU A 198 -2.08 -0.83 17.31
CA LEU A 198 -1.41 -0.98 18.61
C LEU A 198 -0.73 -2.35 18.74
N SER A 199 -1.32 -3.41 18.19
CA SER A 199 -0.73 -4.76 18.13
C SER A 199 0.56 -4.74 17.32
N ALA A 200 0.52 -4.21 16.09
CA ALA A 200 1.68 -4.10 15.24
C ALA A 200 2.79 -3.28 15.91
N LEU A 201 2.47 -2.13 16.52
CA LEU A 201 3.47 -1.34 17.24
C LEU A 201 4.08 -2.12 18.41
N HIS A 202 3.25 -2.79 19.22
CA HIS A 202 3.72 -3.58 20.34
C HIS A 202 4.65 -4.72 19.90
N ARG A 203 4.29 -5.39 18.78
CA ARG A 203 5.08 -6.47 18.19
C ARG A 203 6.43 -5.97 17.69
N LEU A 204 6.45 -4.77 17.11
CA LEU A 204 7.60 -4.18 16.43
C LEU A 204 8.45 -3.24 17.31
N ARG A 205 8.11 -3.10 18.59
CA ARG A 205 8.69 -2.09 19.50
C ARG A 205 10.22 -2.11 19.61
N GLU A 206 10.84 -3.29 19.49
CA GLU A 206 12.31 -3.42 19.59
C GLU A 206 13.02 -2.92 18.31
N GLN A 207 12.30 -2.81 17.19
CA GLN A 207 12.82 -2.55 15.84
C GLN A 207 12.54 -1.11 15.43
N VAL A 208 11.34 -0.62 15.77
CA VAL A 208 10.98 0.78 15.58
C VAL A 208 11.89 1.70 16.40
N GLY A 209 12.41 1.19 17.53
CA GLY A 209 13.27 1.94 18.43
C GLY A 209 12.51 3.07 19.12
N ALA A 210 13.20 4.16 19.43
CA ALA A 210 12.57 5.31 20.06
C ALA A 210 11.65 6.03 19.06
N LEU A 211 10.37 6.13 19.42
CA LEU A 211 9.39 6.94 18.69
C LEU A 211 9.71 8.44 18.84
N THR A 212 9.41 9.20 17.80
CA THR A 212 9.40 10.66 17.91
C THR A 212 8.28 11.10 18.87
N PRO A 213 8.40 12.25 19.55
CA PRO A 213 7.35 12.74 20.44
C PRO A 213 5.97 12.84 19.77
N ALA A 214 5.94 13.24 18.50
CA ALA A 214 4.71 13.29 17.71
C ALA A 214 4.09 11.91 17.50
N THR A 215 4.89 10.91 17.14
CA THR A 215 4.41 9.53 16.94
C THR A 215 3.96 8.91 18.27
N ALA A 216 4.69 9.15 19.36
CA ALA A 216 4.29 8.69 20.69
C ALA A 216 2.96 9.32 21.15
N GLY A 217 2.76 10.62 20.90
CA GLY A 217 1.49 11.31 21.15
C GLY A 217 0.35 10.71 20.34
N PHE A 218 0.56 10.50 19.03
CA PHE A 218 -0.42 9.86 18.16
C PHE A 218 -0.83 8.46 18.65
N VAL A 219 0.13 7.63 19.07
CA VAL A 219 -0.16 6.30 19.62
C VAL A 219 -1.00 6.36 20.90
N ALA A 220 -0.74 7.35 21.77
CA ALA A 220 -1.56 7.58 22.94
C ALA A 220 -2.99 8.02 22.56
N ASP A 221 -3.12 8.90 21.57
CA ASP A 221 -4.42 9.34 21.05
C ASP A 221 -5.22 8.17 20.46
N VAL A 222 -4.56 7.23 19.76
CA VAL A 222 -5.17 6.00 19.22
C VAL A 222 -5.71 5.12 20.35
N ALA A 223 -4.93 4.92 21.42
CA ALA A 223 -5.35 4.12 22.57
C ALA A 223 -6.53 4.76 23.31
N GLU A 224 -6.52 6.09 23.48
CA GLU A 224 -7.63 6.82 24.09
C GLU A 224 -8.90 6.76 23.23
N ALA A 225 -8.77 6.87 21.90
CA ALA A 225 -9.89 6.73 20.97
C ALA A 225 -10.50 5.32 21.06
N ALA A 226 -9.67 4.27 21.10
CA ALA A 226 -10.12 2.89 21.31
C ALA A 226 -10.90 2.75 22.63
N TYR A 227 -10.36 3.28 23.73
CA TYR A 227 -11.00 3.24 25.04
C TYR A 227 -12.36 3.96 25.06
N ARG A 228 -12.50 5.09 24.36
CA ARG A 228 -13.77 5.83 24.30
C ARG A 228 -14.82 5.16 23.43
N ARG A 229 -14.41 4.48 22.36
CA ARG A 229 -15.29 4.12 21.25
C ARG A 229 -15.56 2.63 21.07
N TRP A 230 -14.91 1.74 21.83
CA TRP A 230 -15.03 0.28 21.63
C TRP A 230 -16.47 -0.28 21.71
N ARG A 231 -17.42 0.47 22.29
CA ARG A 231 -18.84 0.12 22.36
C ARG A 231 -19.69 0.79 21.29
N GLU A 232 -19.12 1.52 20.35
CA GLU A 232 -19.90 2.11 19.25
C GLU A 232 -20.14 1.06 18.15
N PRO A 233 -21.24 1.13 17.39
CA PRO A 233 -21.41 0.32 16.18
C PRO A 233 -20.36 0.66 15.11
N ASP A 234 -19.97 -0.33 14.31
CA ASP A 234 -19.03 -0.16 13.20
C ASP A 234 -19.41 -0.99 11.96
N HIS A 235 -18.62 -0.92 10.89
CA HIS A 235 -18.90 -1.65 9.64
C HIS A 235 -18.25 -3.05 9.60
N GLY A 236 -17.69 -3.50 10.73
CA GLY A 236 -16.89 -4.72 10.81
C GLY A 236 -15.71 -4.77 9.84
N ILE A 237 -15.06 -5.93 9.78
CA ILE A 237 -13.86 -6.09 8.96
C ILE A 237 -14.13 -6.22 7.45
N TRP A 238 -15.37 -6.54 7.07
CA TRP A 238 -15.73 -6.88 5.69
C TRP A 238 -16.27 -5.72 4.87
N GLU A 239 -16.33 -4.50 5.44
CA GLU A 239 -16.65 -3.27 4.70
C GLU A 239 -17.95 -3.31 3.92
N THR A 240 -18.91 -4.10 4.40
CA THR A 240 -20.23 -4.19 3.78
C THR A 240 -20.85 -2.79 3.73
N ARG A 241 -21.47 -2.44 2.60
CA ARG A 241 -22.12 -1.13 2.39
C ARG A 241 -23.42 -0.96 3.19
N ASP A 242 -23.58 -1.71 4.27
CA ASP A 242 -24.72 -1.70 5.17
C ASP A 242 -24.50 -0.71 6.31
N GLU A 243 -25.56 -0.41 7.08
CA GLU A 243 -25.46 0.43 8.27
C GLU A 243 -24.57 -0.22 9.35
N PRO A 244 -23.85 0.58 10.16
CA PRO A 244 -23.05 0.09 11.28
C PRO A 244 -23.84 -0.76 12.28
N ARG A 245 -23.23 -1.83 12.81
CA ARG A 245 -23.83 -2.73 13.80
C ARG A 245 -22.83 -3.09 14.91
N HIS A 246 -23.33 -3.70 15.98
CA HIS A 246 -22.52 -4.30 17.05
C HIS A 246 -22.19 -5.76 16.75
#